data_AF-A0A950AH95-F1
#
_entry.id   AF-A0A950AH95-F1
#
_cell.length_a   1.000
_cell.length_b   1.000
_cell.length_c   1.000
_cell.angle_alpha   90.00
_cell.angle_beta   90.00
_cell.angle_gamma   90.00
#
_symmetry.space_group_name_H-M   'P 1'
#
loop_
_entity.id
_entity.type
_entity.pdbx_description
1 polymer ?
#
loop_
_entity_poly.entity_id
_entity_poly.type
_entity_poly.pdbx_seq_one_letter_code
_entity_poly.pdbx_strand_id
1 'polypeptide(L)'
;GSEPGAAALRQGRVYFLLGNAEYAAILWEKHAIPRLRFDRSFQALGAALALARGEAQTATSTVLTIPNKTNAEALWENDLAFCRLEGGTPGLAVEPFTDALKLVPNLSARPIIAYYLEKLGKQVPPALPAEDTSALKDQAPKDQNPENRELKE
;
A
#
# COMPACT_ATOMS: atom_id res chain seq x y z
N GLY A 1 6.30 -17.45 -5.39
CA GLY A 1 5.64 -17.54 -6.71
C GLY A 1 4.96 -16.21 -6.97
N SER A 2 5.13 -15.62 -8.16
CA SER A 2 4.60 -14.29 -8.45
C SER A 2 3.08 -14.28 -8.41
N GLU A 3 2.50 -13.35 -7.64
CA GLU A 3 1.05 -13.14 -7.66
C GLU A 3 0.57 -12.83 -9.09
N PRO A 4 -0.54 -13.42 -9.56
CA PRO A 4 -1.00 -13.27 -10.94
C PRO A 4 -1.20 -11.80 -11.35
N GLY A 5 -1.66 -10.95 -10.43
CA GLY A 5 -1.81 -9.50 -10.66
C GLY A 5 -0.47 -8.75 -10.81
N ALA A 6 0.60 -9.27 -10.20
CA ALA A 6 1.90 -8.61 -10.22
C ALA A 6 2.58 -8.66 -11.61
N ALA A 7 2.21 -9.61 -12.47
CA ALA A 7 2.71 -9.65 -13.85
C ALA A 7 2.18 -8.48 -14.67
N ALA A 8 0.86 -8.22 -14.60
CA ALA A 8 0.22 -7.06 -15.23
C ALA A 8 0.77 -5.76 -14.66
N LEU A 9 0.97 -5.68 -13.33
CA LEU A 9 1.59 -4.51 -12.72
C LEU A 9 2.98 -4.21 -13.32
N ARG A 10 3.85 -5.22 -13.36
CA ARG A 10 5.21 -5.08 -13.91
C ARG A 10 5.21 -4.66 -15.37
N GLN A 11 4.35 -5.28 -16.19
CA GLN A 11 4.20 -4.90 -17.59
C GLN A 11 3.73 -3.45 -17.74
N GLY A 12 2.74 -3.02 -16.96
CA GLY A 12 2.25 -1.65 -17.02
C GLY A 12 3.32 -0.64 -16.58
N ARG A 13 4.17 -1.01 -15.62
CA ARG A 13 5.31 -0.18 -15.21
C ARG A 13 6.35 -0.03 -16.32
N VAL A 14 6.58 -1.07 -17.11
CA VAL A 14 7.44 -0.96 -18.30
C VAL A 14 6.83 0.02 -19.31
N TYR A 15 5.53 -0.09 -19.61
CA TYR A 15 4.87 0.85 -20.52
C TYR A 15 4.87 2.30 -20.02
N PHE A 16 4.71 2.48 -18.72
CA PHE A 16 4.82 3.79 -18.08
C PHE A 16 6.22 4.40 -18.26
N LEU A 17 7.28 3.62 -18.02
CA LEU A 17 8.66 4.07 -18.22
C LEU A 17 9.00 4.35 -19.69
N LEU A 18 8.29 3.73 -20.63
CA LEU A 18 8.38 4.01 -22.06
C LEU A 18 7.59 5.26 -22.49
N GLY A 19 6.95 5.96 -21.54
CA GLY A 19 6.16 7.16 -21.79
C GLY A 19 4.72 6.89 -22.24
N ASN A 20 4.28 5.64 -22.26
CA ASN A 20 2.90 5.27 -22.60
C ASN A 20 2.05 5.08 -21.34
N ALA A 21 1.69 6.22 -20.72
CA ALA A 21 0.90 6.25 -19.50
C ALA A 21 -0.55 5.75 -19.69
N GLU A 22 -1.14 5.95 -20.87
CA GLU A 22 -2.50 5.50 -21.17
C GLU A 22 -2.61 3.98 -21.18
N TYR A 23 -1.67 3.31 -21.86
CA TYR A 23 -1.67 1.85 -21.90
C TYR A 23 -1.33 1.24 -20.54
N ALA A 24 -0.41 1.86 -19.79
CA ALA A 24 -0.12 1.48 -18.41
C ALA A 24 -1.38 1.55 -17.52
N ALA A 25 -2.13 2.65 -17.60
CA ALA A 25 -3.37 2.83 -16.85
C ALA A 25 -4.41 1.77 -17.20
N ILE A 26 -4.64 1.47 -18.48
CA ILE A 26 -5.59 0.43 -18.90
C ILE A 26 -5.19 -0.94 -18.35
N LEU A 27 -3.90 -1.27 -18.38
CA LEU A 27 -3.42 -2.55 -17.91
C LEU A 27 -3.61 -2.70 -16.39
N TRP A 28 -3.31 -1.65 -15.63
CA TRP A 28 -3.49 -1.65 -14.18
C TRP A 28 -4.97 -1.67 -13.77
N GLU A 29 -5.81 -0.86 -14.42
CA GLU A 29 -7.24 -0.75 -14.15
C GLU A 29 -8.00 -2.05 -14.48
N LYS A 30 -7.73 -2.64 -15.65
CA LYS A 30 -8.49 -3.80 -16.12
C LYS A 30 -7.95 -5.13 -15.62
N HIS A 31 -6.65 -5.22 -15.32
CA HIS A 31 -6.01 -6.51 -15.05
C HIS A 31 -5.35 -6.57 -13.67
N ALA A 32 -4.51 -5.60 -13.30
CA ALA A 32 -3.72 -5.72 -12.06
C ALA A 32 -4.60 -5.57 -10.81
N ILE A 33 -5.32 -4.45 -10.68
CA ILE A 33 -6.10 -4.12 -9.49
C ILE A 33 -7.28 -5.08 -9.29
N PRO A 34 -8.11 -5.40 -10.30
CA PRO A 34 -9.21 -6.35 -10.12
C PRO A 34 -8.72 -7.73 -9.70
N ARG A 35 -7.56 -8.16 -10.21
CA ARG A 35 -6.97 -9.45 -9.83
C ARG A 35 -6.49 -9.45 -8.39
N LEU A 36 -5.88 -8.37 -7.92
CA LEU A 36 -5.47 -8.23 -6.52
C LEU A 36 -6.68 -8.23 -5.58
N ARG A 37 -7.75 -7.50 -5.94
CA ARG A 37 -9.02 -7.49 -5.21
C ARG A 37 -9.63 -8.89 -5.10
N PHE A 38 -9.63 -9.64 -6.20
CA PHE A 38 -10.08 -11.03 -6.23
C PHE A 38 -9.21 -11.94 -5.33
N ASP A 39 -7.89 -11.86 -5.46
CA ASP A 39 -6.99 -12.72 -4.67
C ASP A 39 -7.08 -12.38 -3.17
N ARG A 40 -7.35 -11.12 -2.80
CA ARG A 40 -7.61 -10.69 -1.42
C ARG A 40 -8.93 -11.27 -0.89
N SER A 41 -10.03 -11.11 -1.63
CA SER A 41 -11.34 -11.61 -1.19
C SER A 41 -11.37 -13.13 -1.10
N PHE A 42 -10.70 -13.81 -2.05
CA PHE A 42 -10.57 -15.26 -2.04
C PHE A 42 -9.79 -15.77 -0.81
N GLN A 43 -8.70 -15.08 -0.43
CA GLN A 43 -7.97 -15.40 0.79
C GLN A 43 -8.77 -15.13 2.06
N ALA A 44 -9.50 -14.02 2.13
CA ALA A 44 -10.37 -13.72 3.27
C ALA A 44 -11.46 -14.78 3.44
N LEU A 45 -12.09 -15.21 2.35
CA LEU A 45 -13.10 -16.26 2.37
C LEU A 45 -12.49 -17.63 2.74
N GLY A 46 -11.30 -17.95 2.22
CA GLY A 46 -10.55 -19.14 2.60
C GLY A 46 -10.21 -19.17 4.09
N ALA A 47 -9.78 -18.04 4.65
CA ALA A 47 -9.50 -17.89 6.07
C ALA A 47 -10.75 -18.09 6.94
N ALA A 48 -11.88 -17.49 6.54
CA ALA A 48 -13.15 -17.63 7.23
C ALA A 48 -13.64 -19.09 7.24
N LEU A 49 -13.48 -19.79 6.11
CA LEU A 49 -13.86 -21.20 5.98
C LEU A 49 -12.93 -22.12 6.79
N ALA A 50 -11.63 -21.84 6.84
CA ALA A 50 -10.68 -22.56 7.70
C ALA A 50 -11.05 -22.39 9.19
N LEU A 51 -11.41 -21.16 9.59
CA LEU A 51 -11.87 -20.87 10.95
C LEU A 51 -13.16 -21.63 11.29
N ALA A 52 -14.13 -21.65 10.36
CA ALA A 52 -15.39 -22.38 10.53
C ALA A 52 -15.21 -23.90 10.68
N ARG A 53 -14.10 -24.45 10.15
CA ARG A 53 -13.73 -25.86 10.30
C ARG A 53 -12.90 -26.16 11.55
N GLY A 54 -12.55 -25.14 12.33
CA GLY A 54 -11.68 -25.28 13.50
C GLY A 54 -10.17 -25.28 13.16
N GLU A 55 -9.78 -24.98 11.93
CA GLU A 55 -8.38 -24.90 11.50
C GLU A 55 -7.77 -23.53 11.85
N ALA A 56 -7.64 -23.25 13.15
CA ALA A 56 -7.21 -21.93 13.64
C ALA A 56 -5.81 -21.51 13.16
N GLN A 57 -4.88 -22.46 13.00
CA GLN A 57 -3.52 -22.18 12.53
C GLN A 57 -3.50 -21.71 11.06
N THR A 58 -4.28 -22.38 10.20
CA THR A 58 -4.43 -22.02 8.78
C THR A 58 -5.17 -20.68 8.64
N ALA A 59 -6.24 -20.48 9.42
CA ALA A 59 -6.98 -19.23 9.43
C ALA A 59 -6.11 -18.05 9.86
N THR A 60 -5.31 -18.20 10.92
CA THR A 60 -4.46 -17.12 11.42
C THR A 60 -3.38 -16.76 10.41
N SER A 61 -2.69 -17.76 9.83
CA SER A 61 -1.63 -17.50 8.84
C SER A 61 -2.15 -16.79 7.59
N THR A 62 -3.34 -17.14 7.11
CA THR A 62 -3.97 -16.47 5.97
C THR A 62 -4.44 -15.06 6.30
N VAL A 63 -5.07 -14.83 7.47
CA VAL A 63 -5.50 -13.50 7.93
C VAL A 63 -4.33 -12.53 8.02
N LEU A 64 -3.18 -12.97 8.50
CA LEU A 64 -1.99 -12.12 8.63
C LEU A 64 -1.47 -11.59 7.28
N THR A 65 -1.81 -12.24 6.16
CA THR A 65 -1.38 -11.78 4.82
C THR A 65 -2.31 -10.75 4.19
N ILE A 66 -3.55 -10.65 4.66
CA ILE A 66 -4.57 -9.76 4.06
C ILE A 66 -4.16 -8.28 4.12
N PRO A 67 -3.64 -7.75 5.24
CA PRO A 67 -3.21 -6.34 5.32
C PRO A 67 -2.11 -5.97 4.32
N ASN A 68 -1.22 -6.91 4.00
CA ASN A 68 -0.17 -6.66 3.00
C ASN A 68 -0.78 -6.45 1.61
N LYS A 69 -1.87 -7.17 1.28
CA LYS A 69 -2.58 -7.02 0.02
C LYS A 69 -3.41 -5.75 -0.05
N THR A 70 -4.04 -5.33 1.04
CA THR A 70 -4.75 -4.05 1.09
C THR A 70 -3.79 -2.89 0.91
N ASN A 71 -2.58 -2.98 1.50
CA ASN A 71 -1.54 -1.97 1.32
C ASN A 71 -1.00 -1.97 -0.13
N ALA A 72 -0.77 -3.14 -0.71
CA ALA A 72 -0.39 -3.24 -2.12
C ALA A 72 -1.46 -2.63 -3.04
N GLU A 73 -2.74 -2.85 -2.77
CA GLU A 73 -3.84 -2.27 -3.55
C GLU A 73 -3.84 -0.76 -3.47
N ALA A 74 -3.72 -0.19 -2.26
CA ALA A 74 -3.65 1.26 -2.09
C ALA A 74 -2.46 1.89 -2.84
N LEU A 75 -1.30 1.21 -2.85
CA LEU A 75 -0.13 1.65 -3.62
C LEU A 75 -0.38 1.58 -5.13
N TRP A 76 -1.03 0.53 -5.63
CA TRP A 76 -1.30 0.37 -7.07
C TRP A 76 -2.36 1.37 -7.56
N GLU A 77 -3.36 1.68 -6.73
CA GLU A 77 -4.34 2.73 -7.01
C GLU A 77 -3.67 4.12 -7.07
N ASN A 78 -2.74 4.39 -6.16
CA ASN A 78 -1.94 5.61 -6.20
C ASN A 78 -1.07 5.70 -7.47
N ASP A 79 -0.40 4.62 -7.86
CA ASP A 79 0.40 4.59 -9.09
C ASP A 79 -0.49 4.80 -10.33
N LEU A 80 -1.69 4.20 -10.36
CA LEU A 80 -2.66 4.42 -11.44
C LEU A 80 -3.12 5.87 -11.52
N ALA A 81 -3.36 6.51 -10.38
CA ALA A 81 -3.69 7.94 -10.33
C ALA A 81 -2.59 8.79 -10.99
N PHE A 82 -1.31 8.50 -10.69
CA PHE A 82 -0.18 9.17 -11.34
C PHE A 82 -0.13 8.92 -12.85
N CYS A 83 -0.36 7.69 -13.30
CA CYS A 83 -0.48 7.41 -14.74
C CYS A 83 -1.58 8.25 -15.40
N ARG A 84 -2.72 8.47 -14.73
CA ARG A 84 -3.81 9.30 -15.28
C ARG A 84 -3.45 10.79 -15.31
N LEU A 85 -2.73 11.28 -14.30
CA LEU A 85 -2.19 12.64 -14.29
C LEU A 85 -1.20 12.86 -15.43
N GLU A 86 -0.25 11.94 -15.60
CA GLU A 86 0.77 12.03 -16.65
C GLU A 86 0.20 11.79 -18.05
N GLY A 87 -0.82 10.95 -18.18
CA GLY A 87 -1.59 10.76 -19.40
C GLY A 87 -2.50 11.95 -19.76
N GLY A 88 -2.44 13.07 -19.03
CA GLY A 88 -3.20 14.28 -19.33
C GLY A 88 -4.70 14.20 -19.02
N THR A 89 -5.12 13.20 -18.23
CA THR A 89 -6.53 13.00 -17.84
C THR A 89 -6.72 13.13 -16.32
N PRO A 90 -6.49 14.33 -15.75
CA PRO A 90 -6.48 14.51 -14.30
C PRO A 90 -7.85 14.29 -13.64
N GLY A 91 -8.95 14.44 -14.39
CA GLY A 91 -10.29 14.14 -13.88
C GLY A 91 -10.49 12.68 -13.48
N LEU A 92 -9.84 11.75 -14.19
CA LEU A 92 -9.89 10.31 -13.91
C LEU A 92 -8.95 9.89 -12.78
N ALA A 93 -8.01 10.74 -12.37
CA ALA A 93 -7.08 10.45 -11.27
C ALA A 93 -7.73 10.58 -9.89
N VAL A 94 -8.88 11.27 -9.79
CA VAL A 94 -9.56 11.52 -8.51
C VAL A 94 -10.00 10.23 -7.84
N GLU A 95 -10.70 9.36 -8.56
CA GLU A 95 -11.26 8.12 -8.00
C GLU A 95 -10.15 7.19 -7.44
N PRO A 96 -9.10 6.86 -8.19
CA PRO A 96 -7.98 6.06 -7.70
C PRO A 96 -7.27 6.67 -6.48
N PHE A 97 -7.09 7.99 -6.45
CA PHE A 97 -6.54 8.68 -5.27
C PHE A 97 -7.45 8.56 -4.05
N THR A 98 -8.76 8.72 -4.24
CA THR A 98 -9.71 8.56 -3.13
C THR A 98 -9.76 7.13 -2.64
N ASP A 99 -9.68 6.14 -3.53
CA ASP A 99 -9.71 4.73 -3.18
C ASP A 99 -8.42 4.30 -2.45
N ALA A 100 -7.26 4.81 -2.86
CA ALA A 100 -6.01 4.61 -2.15
C ALA A 100 -6.10 5.09 -0.68
N LEU A 101 -6.67 6.28 -0.45
CA LEU A 101 -6.84 6.84 0.89
C LEU A 101 -7.97 6.19 1.70
N LYS A 102 -9.00 5.63 1.06
CA LYS A 102 -10.02 4.82 1.74
C LYS A 102 -9.45 3.48 2.23
N LEU A 103 -8.61 2.86 1.41
CA LEU A 103 -7.98 1.58 1.74
C LEU A 103 -6.93 1.73 2.84
N VAL A 104 -6.06 2.74 2.71
CA VAL A 104 -5.01 3.04 3.70
C VAL A 104 -5.01 4.54 3.99
N PRO A 105 -5.72 4.99 5.03
CA PRO A 105 -5.83 6.41 5.37
C PRO A 105 -4.48 7.07 5.68
N ASN A 106 -3.54 6.31 6.24
CA ASN A 106 -2.21 6.77 6.65
C ASN A 106 -1.12 6.34 5.64
N LEU A 107 -1.44 6.32 4.34
CA LEU A 107 -0.48 6.01 3.29
C LEU A 107 0.66 7.04 3.31
N SER A 108 1.91 6.61 3.10
CA SER A 108 3.07 7.52 3.07
C SER A 108 2.95 8.60 1.99
N ALA A 109 2.29 8.28 0.87
CA ALA A 109 2.00 9.20 -0.22
C ALA A 109 0.84 10.18 0.07
N ARG A 110 0.16 10.09 1.23
CA ARG A 110 -0.99 10.92 1.57
C ARG A 110 -0.78 12.43 1.37
N PRO A 111 0.33 13.06 1.79
CA PRO A 111 0.52 14.50 1.56
C PRO A 111 0.49 14.86 0.08
N ILE A 112 1.03 13.98 -0.77
CA ILE A 112 1.07 14.17 -2.21
C ILE A 112 -0.33 13.97 -2.80
N ILE A 113 -1.02 12.91 -2.40
CA ILE A 113 -2.41 12.66 -2.82
C ILE A 113 -3.32 13.82 -2.42
N ALA A 114 -3.21 14.30 -1.18
CA ALA A 114 -3.97 15.43 -0.66
C ALA A 114 -3.74 16.68 -1.50
N TYR A 115 -2.48 17.00 -1.82
CA TYR A 115 -2.12 18.11 -2.69
C TYR A 115 -2.80 18.01 -4.07
N TYR A 116 -2.77 16.84 -4.72
CA TYR A 116 -3.41 16.67 -6.03
C TYR A 116 -4.94 16.73 -5.93
N LEU A 117 -5.56 16.15 -4.90
CA LEU A 117 -7.01 16.23 -4.70
C LEU A 117 -7.47 17.67 -4.44
N GLU A 118 -6.72 18.45 -3.66
CA GLU A 118 -6.99 19.87 -3.44
C GLU A 118 -6.89 20.68 -4.73
N LYS A 119 -5.87 20.43 -5.55
CA LYS A 119 -5.72 21.07 -6.87
C LYS A 119 -6.85 20.73 -7.84
N LEU A 120 -7.44 19.55 -7.69
CA LEU A 120 -8.59 19.10 -8.47
C LEU A 120 -9.94 19.53 -7.85
N GLY A 121 -9.92 20.26 -6.74
CA GLY A 121 -11.12 20.77 -6.06
C GLY A 121 -11.94 19.68 -5.35
N LYS A 122 -11.31 18.57 -4.96
CA LYS A 122 -11.97 17.43 -4.31
C LYS A 122 -11.56 17.33 -2.85
N GLN A 123 -12.48 16.86 -2.02
CA GLN A 123 -12.23 16.68 -0.60
C GLN A 123 -11.30 15.48 -0.36
N VAL A 124 -10.30 15.69 0.49
CA VAL A 124 -9.37 14.64 0.91
C VAL A 124 -10.05 13.80 2.00
N PRO A 125 -10.12 12.47 1.87
CA PRO A 125 -10.61 11.60 2.95
C PRO A 125 -9.83 11.84 4.25
N PRO A 126 -10.49 11.92 5.42
CA PRO A 126 -9.82 12.24 6.68
C PRO A 126 -8.72 11.24 7.02
N ALA A 127 -7.65 11.71 7.66
CA ALA A 127 -6.63 10.83 8.23
C ALA A 127 -7.23 10.17 9.47
N LEU A 128 -6.83 8.94 9.76
CA LEU A 128 -7.03 8.43 11.11
C LEU A 128 -6.03 9.17 12.02
N PRO A 129 -6.44 9.60 13.23
CA PRO A 129 -5.50 10.17 14.18
C PRO A 129 -4.33 9.22 14.35
N ALA A 130 -3.11 9.75 14.24
CA ALA A 130 -1.92 8.95 14.49
C ALA A 130 -2.00 8.44 15.93
N GLU A 131 -2.10 7.14 16.14
CA GLU A 131 -1.72 6.60 17.43
C GLU A 131 -0.25 6.96 17.64
N ASP A 132 0.01 7.66 18.74
CA ASP A 132 1.28 8.27 19.11
C ASP A 132 2.42 7.25 19.08
N THR A 133 3.15 7.21 17.96
CA THR A 133 4.49 6.59 17.90
C THR A 133 5.55 7.47 18.58
N SER A 134 5.14 8.51 19.31
CA SER A 134 6.02 9.32 20.17
C SER A 134 6.53 8.57 21.42
N ALA A 135 6.03 7.37 21.73
CA ALA A 135 6.43 6.62 22.92
C ALA A 135 7.69 5.72 22.73
N LEU A 136 8.32 5.70 21.54
CA LEU A 136 9.51 4.87 21.27
C LEU A 136 10.82 5.67 21.06
N LYS A 137 10.84 6.98 21.34
CA LYS A 137 12.07 7.78 21.32
C LYS A 137 12.78 7.93 22.68
N ASP A 138 12.22 7.42 23.77
CA ASP A 138 12.78 7.57 25.14
C ASP A 138 13.45 6.31 25.72
N GLN A 139 13.76 5.30 24.92
CA GLN A 139 14.60 4.18 25.35
C GLN A 139 15.79 3.98 24.41
N ALA A 140 16.70 4.96 24.40
CA ALA A 140 18.11 4.64 24.19
C ALA A 140 18.60 3.89 25.45
N PRO A 141 19.10 2.65 25.33
CA PRO A 141 19.63 1.93 26.47
C PRO A 141 20.86 2.67 27.00
N LYS A 142 20.81 3.07 28.28
CA LYS A 142 22.01 3.39 29.07
C LYS A 142 22.79 2.10 29.26
N ASP A 143 23.62 1.73 28.29
CA ASP A 143 24.65 0.72 28.52
C ASP A 143 25.80 1.38 29.28
N GLN A 144 25.82 1.07 30.56
CA GLN A 144 27.04 0.99 31.34
C GLN A 144 27.91 -0.09 30.70
N ASN A 145 29.13 0.25 30.30
CA ASN A 145 30.23 -0.72 30.43
C ASN A 145 31.46 0.00 31.01
N PRO A 146 31.91 -0.38 32.22
CA PRO A 146 33.22 0.00 32.75
C PRO A 146 34.32 -0.79 32.03
N GLU A 147 35.59 -0.50 32.31
CA GLU A 147 36.79 -1.18 31.78
C GLU A 147 37.19 -0.84 30.34
N ASN A 148 37.91 0.28 30.21
CA ASN A 148 39.22 0.32 29.53
C ASN A 148 39.89 1.66 29.86
N ARG A 149 40.29 1.81 31.12
CA ARG A 149 41.28 2.81 31.52
C ARG A 149 42.63 2.14 31.37
N GLU A 150 43.32 2.53 30.31
CA GLU A 150 44.65 2.13 29.91
C GLU A 150 45.60 2.05 31.11
N LEU A 151 46.00 0.82 31.42
CA LEU A 151 47.28 0.51 32.05
C LEU A 151 48.32 0.42 30.93
N LYS A 152 49.50 0.98 31.18
CA LYS A 152 50.75 1.02 30.37
C LYS A 152 50.82 2.26 29.46
N GLU A 153 51.78 3.18 29.60
CA GLU A 153 53.14 3.18 30.19
C GLU A 153 53.52 4.61 30.65
#